data_AF-A0A921YRB2-F1
#
_entry.id   AF-A0A921YRB2-F1
#
_cell.length_a   1.000
_cell.length_b   1.000
_cell.length_c   1.000
_cell.angle_alpha   90.00
_cell.angle_beta   90.00
_cell.angle_gamma   90.00
#
_symmetry.space_group_name_H-M   'P 1'
#
loop_
_entity.id
_entity.type
_entity.pdbx_description
1 polymer ?
#
loop_
_entity_poly.entity_id
_entity_poly.type
_entity_poly.pdbx_seq_one_letter_code
_entity_poly.pdbx_strand_id
1 'polypeptide(L)'
;MSNLQKKEKRWLKPIFDFDNDEPTKKRVKTASHKHPTTSPVKSASTTDKRIINIDHKTWMKNFDPVTVGDLAVNNKKVQEIEEWLKIACSGNCGEILLLTGPVGCGKTITIQILAKQHNIKLTEWITPIDISLPSEYGDYEYREKQSTKFLDFIINAANFTSLLDNNSKKLVLVEDLPNTFTRTPSEFTDVLQQFKQRAKSPIVFICSESHTDSKNTGANLFTPSLKDQFKIHHITLNSISVTGLRSALKRVAEIIYNKHTSVYTVPSSEMIDCIVNSSAGDVRSAVLNLHFACLRGSQQSMETSIVMEKETKTKSNKRKKQASSKFTSLGKDQTVSILHGVGRVLNPKMVLDDNGKSKLSHSPEEIIEQFVSQPNSFVNFIQENYLPHFACPYQTERAASILSDADFMLAEWREKMCLEYGLYAAVAGLMLANRTPVSAWNPVRRPTYSKIQYP
;
A
#
# COMPACT_ATOMS: atom_id res chain seq x y z
N MET A 1 -28.54 23.01 67.81
CA MET A 1 -29.16 23.87 66.78
C MET A 1 -28.31 23.74 65.53
N SER A 2 -28.59 22.78 64.66
CA SER A 2 -29.37 22.96 63.40
C SER A 2 -28.71 23.97 62.43
N ASN A 3 -28.04 23.49 61.38
CA ASN A 3 -28.58 23.40 60.01
C ASN A 3 -27.55 23.44 58.87
N LEU A 4 -27.77 22.50 57.95
CA LEU A 4 -27.63 22.51 56.48
C LEU A 4 -26.30 22.82 55.76
N GLN A 5 -25.73 21.72 55.23
CA GLN A 5 -25.52 21.41 53.80
C GLN A 5 -25.00 22.51 52.84
N LYS A 6 -23.85 22.20 52.22
CA LYS A 6 -23.68 22.34 50.76
C LYS A 6 -22.88 21.16 50.20
N LYS A 7 -23.55 20.33 49.39
CA LYS A 7 -22.94 19.31 48.52
C LYS A 7 -22.45 20.01 47.25
N GLU A 8 -21.16 19.95 46.97
CA GLU A 8 -20.64 20.16 45.62
C GLU A 8 -20.18 18.82 45.04
N LYS A 9 -20.75 18.47 43.89
CA LYS A 9 -20.39 17.30 43.07
C LYS A 9 -19.18 17.68 42.24
N ARG A 10 -18.01 17.10 42.53
CA ARG A 10 -16.86 17.15 41.62
C ARG A 10 -16.93 15.99 40.62
N TRP A 11 -17.15 16.35 39.36
CA TRP A 11 -16.94 15.47 38.21
C TRP A 11 -15.44 15.44 37.89
N LEU A 12 -14.95 14.25 37.54
CA LEU A 12 -13.59 13.92 37.07
C LEU A 12 -12.53 13.80 38.19
N LYS A 13 -12.07 12.56 38.43
CA LYS A 13 -10.79 12.27 39.09
C LYS A 13 -9.68 12.27 38.02
N PRO A 14 -8.54 12.96 38.22
CA PRO A 14 -7.42 12.87 37.30
C PRO A 14 -6.78 11.48 37.38
N ILE A 15 -6.60 10.84 36.23
CA ILE A 15 -5.83 9.60 36.05
C ILE A 15 -4.37 10.02 36.00
N PHE A 16 -3.70 10.13 37.15
CA PHE A 16 -2.25 10.07 37.32
C PHE A 16 -1.96 10.02 38.82
N ASP A 17 -2.07 8.81 39.40
CA ASP A 17 -1.39 8.45 40.65
C ASP A 17 -0.97 6.99 40.52
N PHE A 18 0.34 6.80 40.39
CA PHE A 18 1.00 5.49 40.38
C PHE A 18 1.37 5.16 41.82
N ASP A 19 0.52 4.41 42.52
CA ASP A 19 0.88 3.77 43.78
C ASP A 19 1.20 2.29 43.55
N ASN A 20 2.48 1.97 43.75
CA ASN A 20 3.00 0.62 43.93
C ASN A 20 2.46 0.06 45.25
N ASP A 21 1.76 -1.08 45.22
CA ASP A 21 1.71 -1.99 46.36
C ASP A 21 1.34 -3.43 45.93
N GLU A 22 2.11 -4.39 46.44
CA GLU A 22 2.07 -5.83 46.17
C GLU A 22 0.79 -6.53 46.67
N PRO A 23 0.41 -7.71 46.11
CA PRO A 23 -0.83 -8.38 46.49
C PRO A 23 -0.67 -9.28 47.74
N THR A 24 -1.54 -9.08 48.73
CA THR A 24 -1.66 -9.96 49.91
C THR A 24 -2.63 -11.12 49.67
N LYS A 25 -2.23 -12.31 50.10
CA LYS A 25 -2.94 -13.61 49.98
C LYS A 25 -3.95 -13.87 51.11
N LYS A 26 -4.87 -14.82 50.82
CA LYS A 26 -5.76 -15.65 51.69
C LYS A 26 -7.19 -15.08 51.83
N ARG A 27 -8.28 -15.87 51.88
CA ARG A 27 -8.51 -17.29 52.20
C ARG A 27 -9.92 -17.73 51.72
N VAL A 28 -10.05 -18.94 51.22
CA VAL A 28 -11.34 -19.60 50.91
C VAL A 28 -12.04 -20.08 52.18
N LYS A 29 -13.37 -19.92 52.27
CA LYS A 29 -14.28 -20.73 53.11
C LYS A 29 -15.59 -21.05 52.36
N THR A 30 -15.84 -22.34 52.25
CA THR A 30 -17.08 -23.13 51.99
C THR A 30 -18.14 -22.88 53.10
N ALA A 31 -19.46 -23.15 53.04
CA ALA A 31 -20.42 -23.78 52.11
C ALA A 31 -21.88 -23.49 52.58
N SER A 32 -22.87 -24.03 51.84
CA SER A 32 -24.29 -24.38 52.16
C SER A 32 -25.34 -23.59 51.35
N HIS A 33 -25.88 -24.16 50.25
CA HIS A 33 -27.01 -25.12 50.09
C HIS A 33 -28.40 -24.48 50.07
N LYS A 34 -29.10 -24.53 48.91
CA LYS A 34 -30.27 -25.42 48.65
C LYS A 34 -30.91 -25.13 47.27
N HIS A 35 -31.15 -26.22 46.54
CA HIS A 35 -32.01 -26.30 45.33
C HIS A 35 -33.50 -26.14 45.68
N PRO A 36 -34.35 -25.91 44.66
CA PRO A 36 -35.29 -26.97 44.30
C PRO A 36 -35.34 -27.30 42.81
N THR A 37 -35.55 -28.58 42.55
CA THR A 37 -35.76 -29.27 41.27
C THR A 37 -37.24 -29.46 40.98
N THR A 38 -37.66 -29.35 39.71
CA THR A 38 -38.67 -30.23 39.06
C THR A 38 -38.72 -30.02 37.53
N SER A 39 -37.97 -30.85 36.78
CA SER A 39 -38.31 -31.67 35.59
C SER A 39 -39.07 -31.09 34.35
N PRO A 40 -39.21 -31.82 33.21
CA PRO A 40 -38.35 -31.69 32.03
C PRO A 40 -39.11 -31.43 30.70
N VAL A 41 -38.54 -30.66 29.75
CA VAL A 41 -39.02 -30.66 28.35
C VAL A 41 -37.83 -30.74 27.39
N LYS A 42 -37.99 -31.65 26.41
CA LYS A 42 -36.99 -32.14 25.47
C LYS A 42 -36.71 -31.16 24.32
N SER A 43 -35.44 -31.19 23.90
CA SER A 43 -34.92 -31.09 22.52
C SER A 43 -35.27 -29.89 21.63
N ALA A 44 -34.27 -29.04 21.41
CA ALA A 44 -33.95 -28.55 20.07
C ALA A 44 -32.42 -28.49 19.92
N SER A 45 -31.91 -29.25 18.97
CA SER A 45 -30.49 -29.43 18.64
C SER A 45 -29.86 -28.12 18.16
N THR A 46 -28.95 -27.56 18.95
CA THR A 46 -28.05 -26.50 18.50
C THR A 46 -26.97 -27.12 17.64
N THR A 47 -27.07 -26.92 16.33
CA THR A 47 -26.04 -27.27 15.36
C THR A 47 -24.73 -26.54 15.69
N ASP A 48 -23.66 -27.32 15.82
CA ASP A 48 -22.28 -26.87 15.99
C ASP A 48 -21.92 -25.77 14.99
N LYS A 49 -21.78 -24.53 15.47
CA LYS A 49 -21.05 -23.49 14.73
C LYS A 49 -19.57 -23.86 14.79
N ARG A 50 -19.11 -24.64 13.81
CA ARG A 50 -17.68 -24.79 13.52
C ARG A 50 -17.12 -23.40 13.24
N ILE A 51 -16.40 -22.84 14.21
CA ILE A 51 -15.55 -21.67 14.00
C ILE A 51 -14.49 -22.13 13.00
N ILE A 52 -14.64 -21.71 11.74
CA ILE A 52 -13.64 -21.96 10.70
C ILE A 52 -12.42 -21.14 11.12
N ASN A 53 -11.39 -21.82 11.61
CA ASN A 53 -10.10 -21.20 11.87
C ASN A 53 -9.45 -20.94 10.51
N ILE A 54 -9.77 -19.79 9.91
CA ILE A 54 -9.23 -19.38 8.62
C ILE A 54 -7.77 -18.98 8.88
N ASP A 55 -6.82 -19.75 8.36
CA ASP A 55 -5.44 -19.28 8.30
C ASP A 55 -5.37 -18.08 7.34
N HIS A 56 -5.45 -16.89 7.93
CA HIS A 56 -5.48 -15.62 7.21
C HIS A 56 -4.18 -15.38 6.42
N LYS A 57 -3.04 -16.00 6.79
CA LYS A 57 -1.76 -15.81 6.09
C LYS A 57 -1.72 -16.47 4.72
N THR A 58 -2.49 -17.54 4.51
CA THR A 58 -2.52 -18.29 3.24
C THR A 58 -3.79 -18.09 2.45
N TRP A 59 -4.79 -17.40 3.00
CA TRP A 59 -6.11 -17.29 2.38
C TRP A 59 -6.09 -16.76 0.94
N MET A 60 -5.28 -15.73 0.67
CA MET A 60 -5.14 -15.15 -0.66
C MET A 60 -4.55 -16.12 -1.69
N LYS A 61 -3.71 -17.08 -1.24
CA LYS A 61 -3.09 -18.08 -2.12
C LYS A 61 -4.09 -19.03 -2.77
N ASN A 62 -5.29 -19.17 -2.19
CA ASN A 62 -6.35 -20.00 -2.76
C ASN A 62 -6.88 -19.47 -4.10
N PHE A 63 -6.62 -18.19 -4.40
CA PHE A 63 -7.07 -17.51 -5.61
C PHE A 63 -5.93 -17.32 -6.63
N ASP A 64 -4.70 -17.68 -6.26
CA ASP A 64 -3.54 -17.60 -7.14
C ASP A 64 -3.76 -18.46 -8.40
N PRO A 65 -3.28 -18.00 -9.56
CA PRO A 65 -3.31 -18.81 -10.78
C PRO A 65 -2.48 -20.08 -10.61
N VAL A 66 -2.97 -21.21 -11.13
CA VAL A 66 -2.31 -22.52 -11.00
C VAL A 66 -1.67 -22.95 -12.31
N THR A 67 -2.28 -22.56 -13.43
CA THR A 67 -1.84 -22.89 -14.78
C THR A 67 -1.52 -21.64 -15.58
N VAL A 68 -0.80 -21.80 -16.70
CA VAL A 68 -0.51 -20.70 -17.62
C VAL A 68 -1.79 -20.08 -18.21
N GLY A 69 -2.86 -20.87 -18.38
CA GLY A 69 -4.15 -20.37 -18.85
C GLY A 69 -4.86 -19.44 -17.86
N ASP A 70 -4.52 -19.52 -16.57
CA ASP A 70 -5.10 -18.67 -15.52
C ASP A 70 -4.42 -17.29 -15.43
N LEU A 71 -3.29 -17.11 -16.10
CA LEU A 71 -2.54 -15.86 -16.10
C LEU A 71 -3.28 -14.78 -16.89
N ALA A 72 -3.51 -13.64 -16.25
CA ALA A 72 -4.11 -12.45 -16.88
C ALA A 72 -3.11 -11.68 -17.77
N VAL A 73 -1.86 -12.13 -17.83
CA VAL A 73 -0.76 -11.49 -18.57
C VAL A 73 -0.91 -11.75 -20.07
N ASN A 74 -0.39 -10.85 -20.90
CA ASN A 74 -0.41 -11.01 -22.36
C ASN A 74 0.32 -12.32 -22.77
N ASN A 75 -0.40 -13.20 -23.47
CA ASN A 75 0.10 -14.51 -23.87
C ASN A 75 1.41 -14.46 -24.67
N LYS A 76 1.59 -13.42 -25.51
CA LYS A 76 2.85 -13.24 -26.26
C LYS A 76 4.05 -13.03 -25.33
N LYS A 77 3.86 -12.27 -24.24
CA LYS A 77 4.92 -12.02 -23.25
C LYS A 77 5.18 -13.25 -22.38
N VAL A 78 4.15 -14.03 -22.09
CA VAL A 78 4.32 -15.31 -21.37
C VAL A 78 5.13 -16.29 -22.22
N GLN A 79 4.84 -16.39 -23.53
CA GLN A 79 5.60 -17.21 -24.47
C GLN A 79 7.06 -16.77 -24.58
N GLU A 80 7.32 -15.46 -24.70
CA GLU A 80 8.68 -14.91 -24.74
C GLU A 80 9.50 -15.29 -23.49
N ILE A 81 8.90 -15.21 -22.30
CA ILE A 81 9.53 -15.62 -21.04
C ILE A 81 9.74 -17.15 -21.01
N GLU A 82 8.76 -17.92 -21.47
CA GLU A 82 8.83 -19.38 -21.51
C GLU A 82 9.94 -19.88 -22.44
N GLU A 83 10.07 -19.30 -23.64
CA GLU A 83 11.13 -19.60 -24.60
C GLU A 83 12.50 -19.28 -24.02
N TRP A 84 12.65 -18.11 -23.39
CA TRP A 84 13.88 -17.75 -22.71
C TRP A 84 14.24 -18.75 -21.60
N LEU A 85 13.27 -19.12 -20.74
CA LEU A 85 13.49 -20.09 -19.66
C LEU A 85 13.94 -21.46 -20.17
N LYS A 86 13.35 -21.94 -21.27
CA LYS A 86 13.73 -23.21 -21.90
C LYS A 86 15.18 -23.17 -22.40
N ILE A 87 15.58 -22.10 -23.07
CA ILE A 87 16.93 -21.95 -23.61
C ILE A 87 17.94 -21.81 -22.46
N ALA A 88 17.66 -20.89 -21.52
CA ALA A 88 18.55 -20.57 -20.42
C ALA A 88 18.76 -21.75 -19.45
N CYS A 89 17.72 -22.54 -19.16
CA CYS A 89 17.83 -23.69 -18.27
C CYS A 89 18.32 -24.97 -18.97
N SER A 90 18.38 -24.99 -20.30
CA SER A 90 18.99 -26.10 -21.06
C SER A 90 20.48 -25.88 -21.31
N GLY A 91 20.93 -24.62 -21.29
CA GLY A 91 22.35 -24.27 -21.28
C GLY A 91 22.95 -24.32 -19.88
N ASN A 92 24.22 -24.73 -19.77
CA ASN A 92 25.02 -24.57 -18.55
C ASN A 92 25.68 -23.18 -18.51
N CYS A 93 24.89 -22.14 -18.73
CA CYS A 93 25.36 -20.76 -18.83
C CYS A 93 24.62 -19.87 -17.82
N GLY A 94 25.35 -19.01 -17.12
CA GLY A 94 24.80 -17.96 -16.26
C GLY A 94 24.12 -16.86 -17.09
N GLU A 95 23.02 -17.19 -17.76
CA GLU A 95 22.19 -16.23 -18.51
C GLU A 95 21.39 -15.35 -17.54
N ILE A 96 21.20 -14.09 -17.93
CA ILE A 96 20.60 -13.06 -17.08
C ILE A 96 19.36 -12.52 -17.79
N LEU A 97 18.21 -12.60 -17.12
CA LEU A 97 16.97 -11.96 -17.55
C LEU A 97 16.63 -10.80 -16.61
N LEU A 98 16.28 -9.67 -17.19
CA LEU A 98 15.65 -8.56 -16.50
C LEU A 98 14.18 -8.47 -16.91
N LEU A 99 13.28 -8.57 -15.93
CA LEU A 99 11.86 -8.34 -16.09
C LEU A 99 11.48 -6.99 -15.51
N THR A 100 11.02 -6.07 -16.35
CA THR A 100 10.47 -4.79 -15.90
C THR A 100 8.98 -4.68 -16.18
N GLY A 101 8.30 -3.77 -15.49
CA GLY A 101 6.88 -3.48 -15.71
C GLY A 101 6.21 -2.89 -14.48
N PRO A 102 4.95 -2.46 -14.57
CA PRO A 102 4.26 -1.83 -13.46
C PRO A 102 4.02 -2.79 -12.29
N VAL A 103 3.74 -2.24 -11.12
CA VAL A 103 3.33 -3.05 -9.95
C VAL A 103 2.07 -3.85 -10.26
N GLY A 104 1.99 -5.07 -9.74
CA GLY A 104 0.77 -5.88 -9.87
C GLY A 104 0.45 -6.44 -11.25
N CYS A 105 1.36 -6.35 -12.23
CA CYS A 105 1.17 -6.94 -13.56
C CYS A 105 1.49 -8.45 -13.67
N GLY A 106 1.84 -9.12 -12.56
CA GLY A 106 2.03 -10.58 -12.54
C GLY A 106 3.42 -11.09 -12.90
N LYS A 107 4.48 -10.30 -12.73
CA LYS A 107 5.88 -10.69 -13.04
C LYS A 107 6.32 -11.97 -12.29
N THR A 108 6.28 -11.91 -10.96
CA THR A 108 6.64 -13.01 -10.04
C THR A 108 5.87 -14.29 -10.32
N ILE A 109 4.55 -14.18 -10.40
CA ILE A 109 3.67 -15.35 -10.54
C ILE A 109 3.85 -16.03 -11.90
N THR A 110 4.16 -15.25 -12.95
CA THR A 110 4.47 -15.81 -14.28
C THR A 110 5.72 -16.69 -14.21
N ILE A 111 6.79 -16.23 -13.57
CA ILE A 111 8.02 -17.02 -13.39
C ILE A 111 7.76 -18.27 -12.53
N GLN A 112 7.03 -18.13 -11.43
CA GLN A 112 6.72 -19.26 -10.55
C GLN A 112 5.92 -20.37 -11.26
N ILE A 113 4.90 -20.01 -12.05
CA ILE A 113 4.08 -20.97 -12.80
C ILE A 113 4.90 -21.64 -13.90
N LEU A 114 5.66 -20.86 -14.68
CA LEU A 114 6.50 -21.41 -15.75
C LEU A 114 7.60 -22.32 -15.21
N ALA A 115 8.22 -21.94 -14.08
CA ALA A 115 9.21 -22.77 -13.41
C ALA A 115 8.58 -24.09 -12.95
N LYS A 116 7.39 -24.06 -12.34
CA LYS A 116 6.67 -25.27 -11.93
C LYS A 116 6.30 -26.16 -13.12
N GLN A 117 5.83 -25.58 -14.23
CA GLN A 117 5.45 -26.32 -15.43
C GLN A 117 6.64 -27.04 -16.08
N HIS A 118 7.81 -26.40 -16.11
CA HIS A 118 9.03 -26.96 -16.71
C HIS A 118 9.91 -27.73 -15.71
N ASN A 119 9.38 -27.99 -14.51
CA ASN A 119 10.10 -28.63 -13.40
C ASN A 119 11.46 -27.96 -13.17
N ILE A 120 11.49 -26.63 -13.05
CA ILE A 120 12.68 -25.84 -12.74
C ILE A 120 12.63 -25.48 -11.25
N LYS A 121 13.73 -25.73 -10.53
CA LYS A 121 13.82 -25.34 -9.12
C LYS A 121 14.10 -23.85 -9.00
N LEU A 122 13.13 -23.11 -8.45
CA LEU A 122 13.25 -21.69 -8.17
C LEU A 122 13.90 -21.48 -6.79
N THR A 123 14.95 -20.66 -6.74
CA THR A 123 15.58 -20.22 -5.48
C THR A 123 15.53 -18.70 -5.42
N GLU A 124 14.79 -18.16 -4.44
CA GLU A 124 14.53 -16.73 -4.31
C GLU A 124 15.50 -16.09 -3.31
N TRP A 125 16.10 -14.97 -3.69
CA TRP A 125 16.82 -14.10 -2.77
C TRP A 125 15.84 -13.29 -1.93
N ILE A 126 15.98 -13.39 -0.61
CA ILE A 126 15.25 -12.56 0.35
C ILE A 126 16.29 -11.69 1.05
N THR A 127 16.19 -10.37 0.87
CA THR A 127 17.09 -9.41 1.53
C THR A 127 16.92 -9.55 3.05
N PRO A 128 17.98 -9.93 3.80
CA PRO A 128 17.89 -10.04 5.24
C PRO A 128 17.58 -8.65 5.85
N ILE A 129 16.64 -8.62 6.79
CA ILE A 129 16.27 -7.37 7.46
C ILE A 129 17.38 -7.06 8.47
N ASP A 130 18.12 -5.97 8.25
CA ASP A 130 19.12 -5.46 9.19
C ASP A 130 18.46 -4.78 10.39
N ILE A 131 17.64 -5.50 11.18
CA ILE A 131 17.24 -4.98 12.50
C ILE A 131 18.40 -5.27 13.45
N SER A 132 19.17 -4.24 13.79
CA SER A 132 20.05 -4.27 14.95
C SER A 132 19.24 -3.89 16.18
N LEU A 133 19.06 -4.82 17.11
CA LEU A 133 18.96 -4.43 18.51
C LEU A 133 20.39 -4.09 18.94
N PRO A 134 20.66 -2.90 19.51
CA PRO A 134 21.93 -2.66 20.16
C PRO A 134 22.15 -3.75 21.22
N SER A 135 23.33 -4.38 21.25
CA SER A 135 23.68 -5.17 22.42
C SER A 135 23.71 -4.23 23.64
N GLU A 136 23.36 -4.73 24.82
CA GLU A 136 23.35 -3.93 26.06
C GLU A 136 24.71 -3.27 26.38
N TYR A 137 25.79 -3.67 25.68
CA TYR A 137 27.16 -3.19 25.85
C TYR A 137 27.68 -2.34 24.69
N GLY A 138 26.87 -2.04 23.67
CA GLY A 138 27.25 -1.12 22.59
C GLY A 138 28.29 -1.64 21.59
N ASP A 139 28.62 -2.94 21.64
CA ASP A 139 29.52 -3.54 20.65
C ASP A 139 28.81 -3.71 19.30
N TYR A 140 29.34 -3.03 18.28
CA TYR A 140 28.95 -3.24 16.89
C TYR A 140 29.55 -4.57 16.41
N GLU A 141 28.74 -5.63 16.35
CA GLU A 141 29.15 -6.87 15.69
C GLU A 141 29.62 -6.55 14.25
N TYR A 142 30.79 -7.06 13.88
CA TYR A 142 31.34 -6.95 12.54
C TYR A 142 30.39 -7.63 11.54
N ARG A 143 29.47 -6.85 10.95
CA ARG A 143 28.57 -7.36 9.92
C ARG A 143 29.30 -7.42 8.59
N GLU A 144 29.36 -8.62 8.01
CA GLU A 144 29.72 -8.79 6.61
C GLU A 144 28.86 -7.89 5.72
N LYS A 145 29.49 -7.31 4.69
CA LYS A 145 28.81 -6.44 3.73
C LYS A 145 27.64 -7.20 3.07
N GLN A 146 26.48 -6.55 2.95
CA GLN A 146 25.31 -7.12 2.28
C GLN A 146 25.63 -7.58 0.84
N SER A 147 26.49 -6.84 0.13
CA SER A 147 26.92 -7.20 -1.22
C SER A 147 27.66 -8.54 -1.29
N THR A 148 28.47 -8.86 -0.27
CA THR A 148 29.16 -10.15 -0.15
C THR A 148 28.17 -11.28 0.11
N LYS A 149 27.24 -11.11 1.07
CA LYS A 149 26.19 -12.11 1.35
C LYS A 149 25.32 -12.38 0.13
N PHE A 150 24.97 -11.33 -0.60
CA PHE A 150 24.21 -11.44 -1.85
C PHE A 150 24.99 -12.23 -2.90
N LEU A 151 26.26 -11.91 -3.12
CA LEU A 151 27.13 -12.60 -4.07
C LEU A 151 27.27 -14.09 -3.75
N ASP A 152 27.55 -14.41 -2.49
CA ASP A 152 27.70 -15.79 -2.04
C ASP A 152 26.40 -16.57 -2.25
N PHE A 153 25.25 -15.97 -1.92
CA PHE A 153 23.96 -16.58 -2.17
C PHE A 153 23.71 -16.86 -3.65
N ILE A 154 23.87 -15.86 -4.55
CA ILE A 154 23.55 -16.05 -5.97
C ILE A 154 24.46 -17.08 -6.62
N ILE A 155 25.75 -17.13 -6.24
CA ILE A 155 26.70 -18.12 -6.73
C ILE A 155 26.31 -19.51 -6.21
N ASN A 156 26.02 -19.62 -4.91
CA ASN A 156 25.67 -20.89 -4.30
C ASN A 156 24.36 -21.44 -4.86
N ALA A 157 23.34 -20.59 -5.03
CA ALA A 157 22.05 -20.95 -5.60
C ALA A 157 22.17 -21.35 -7.08
N ALA A 158 23.03 -20.68 -7.84
CA ALA A 158 23.27 -21.04 -9.23
C ALA A 158 24.07 -22.35 -9.38
N ASN A 159 24.98 -22.66 -8.46
CA ASN A 159 25.93 -23.76 -8.63
C ASN A 159 25.55 -25.04 -7.89
N PHE A 160 25.02 -24.96 -6.68
CA PHE A 160 24.78 -26.14 -5.83
C PHE A 160 23.33 -26.63 -5.91
N THR A 161 23.16 -27.94 -6.11
CA THR A 161 21.86 -28.64 -5.98
C THR A 161 21.74 -29.18 -4.57
N SER A 162 20.51 -29.26 -4.05
CA SER A 162 20.28 -30.10 -2.87
C SER A 162 20.56 -31.55 -3.24
N LEU A 163 21.25 -32.30 -2.40
CA LEU A 163 21.50 -33.74 -2.61
C LEU A 163 20.21 -34.56 -2.67
N LEU A 164 19.11 -34.02 -2.15
CA LEU A 164 17.79 -34.66 -2.12
C LEU A 164 16.95 -34.39 -3.38
N ASP A 165 17.36 -33.43 -4.21
CA ASP A 165 16.62 -33.05 -5.41
C ASP A 165 17.28 -33.65 -6.66
N ASN A 166 16.59 -34.57 -7.33
CA ASN A 166 16.99 -35.11 -8.65
C ASN A 166 16.85 -34.09 -9.79
N ASN A 167 16.66 -32.81 -9.48
CA ASN A 167 16.37 -31.79 -10.47
C ASN A 167 17.63 -31.05 -10.89
N SER A 168 18.01 -31.18 -12.16
CA SER A 168 19.19 -30.53 -12.73
C SER A 168 18.95 -29.08 -13.16
N LYS A 169 17.68 -28.67 -13.35
CA LYS A 169 17.33 -27.33 -13.82
C LYS A 169 17.05 -26.39 -12.66
N LYS A 170 17.76 -25.26 -12.61
CA LYS A 170 17.63 -24.25 -11.56
C LYS A 170 17.43 -22.85 -12.14
N LEU A 171 16.81 -22.02 -11.33
CA LEU A 171 16.63 -20.61 -11.60
C LEU A 171 16.78 -19.81 -10.32
N VAL A 172 17.67 -18.81 -10.33
CA VAL A 172 17.77 -17.84 -9.24
C VAL A 172 16.82 -16.68 -9.52
N LEU A 173 16.02 -16.29 -8.54
CA LEU A 173 15.09 -15.17 -8.62
C LEU A 173 15.50 -14.07 -7.64
N VAL A 174 15.59 -12.84 -8.11
CA VAL A 174 15.89 -11.66 -7.30
C VAL A 174 14.82 -10.61 -7.55
N GLU A 175 13.95 -10.38 -6.57
CA GLU A 175 12.92 -9.34 -6.63
C GLU A 175 13.33 -8.05 -5.93
N ASP A 176 14.15 -8.17 -4.89
CA ASP A 176 14.62 -7.06 -4.09
C ASP A 176 16.15 -7.05 -4.06
N LEU A 177 16.72 -5.89 -4.38
CA LEU A 177 18.17 -5.70 -4.45
C LEU A 177 18.64 -4.98 -3.18
N PRO A 178 19.74 -5.43 -2.54
CA PRO A 178 20.37 -4.70 -1.44
C PRO A 178 20.53 -3.20 -1.72
N ASN A 179 20.11 -2.36 -0.77
CA ASN A 179 20.18 -0.90 -0.90
C ASN A 179 21.62 -0.39 -1.11
N THR A 180 22.63 -1.15 -0.67
CA THR A 180 24.05 -0.86 -0.92
C THR A 180 24.34 -0.65 -2.41
N PHE A 181 23.68 -1.40 -3.30
CA PHE A 181 23.86 -1.25 -4.74
C PHE A 181 23.32 0.08 -5.28
N THR A 182 22.29 0.64 -4.65
CA THR A 182 21.78 1.97 -5.02
C THR A 182 22.74 3.07 -4.59
N ARG A 183 23.45 2.89 -3.47
CA ARG A 183 24.47 3.84 -3.01
C ARG A 183 25.77 3.71 -3.80
N THR A 184 26.14 2.50 -4.17
CA THR A 184 27.42 2.18 -4.81
C THR A 184 27.20 1.21 -5.98
N PRO A 185 26.84 1.72 -7.18
CA PRO A 185 26.54 0.89 -8.34
C PRO A 185 27.71 0.04 -8.85
N SER A 186 28.96 0.43 -8.58
CA SER A 186 30.15 -0.35 -8.97
C SER A 186 30.18 -1.73 -8.30
N GLU A 187 29.75 -1.83 -7.04
CA GLU A 187 29.67 -3.13 -6.35
C GLU A 187 28.71 -4.10 -7.07
N PHE A 188 27.63 -3.57 -7.66
CA PHE A 188 26.69 -4.39 -8.42
C PHE A 188 27.31 -4.92 -9.73
N THR A 189 28.06 -4.07 -10.43
CA THR A 189 28.81 -4.47 -11.64
C THR A 189 29.81 -5.59 -11.32
N ASP A 190 30.55 -5.48 -10.22
CA ASP A 190 31.51 -6.50 -9.79
C ASP A 190 30.82 -7.83 -9.46
N VAL A 191 29.65 -7.77 -8.81
CA VAL A 191 28.82 -8.94 -8.50
C VAL A 191 28.35 -9.63 -9.78
N LEU A 192 27.84 -8.89 -10.77
CA LEU A 192 27.41 -9.46 -12.06
C LEU A 192 28.56 -10.06 -12.85
N GLN A 193 29.75 -9.44 -12.81
CA GLN A 193 30.95 -9.97 -13.42
C GLN A 193 31.35 -11.31 -12.81
N GLN A 194 31.37 -11.39 -11.48
CA GLN A 194 31.64 -12.65 -10.79
C GLN A 194 30.57 -13.71 -11.05
N PHE A 195 29.31 -13.31 -11.12
CA PHE A 195 28.21 -14.21 -11.48
C PHE A 195 28.41 -14.79 -12.89
N LYS A 196 28.66 -13.96 -13.91
CA LYS A 196 28.82 -14.44 -15.29
C LYS A 196 30.02 -15.39 -15.46
N GLN A 197 31.06 -15.23 -14.64
CA GLN A 197 32.24 -16.11 -14.64
C GLN A 197 32.01 -17.44 -13.90
N ARG A 198 31.24 -17.45 -12.81
CA ARG A 198 31.15 -18.58 -11.89
C ARG A 198 29.83 -19.35 -11.94
N ALA A 199 28.75 -18.73 -12.39
CA ALA A 199 27.40 -19.29 -12.33
C ALA A 199 27.12 -20.25 -13.50
N LYS A 200 26.56 -21.42 -13.18
CA LYS A 200 26.14 -22.44 -14.15
C LYS A 200 24.65 -22.40 -14.48
N SER A 201 23.85 -21.74 -13.64
CA SER A 201 22.40 -21.62 -13.82
C SER A 201 21.98 -20.16 -14.00
N PRO A 202 20.86 -19.92 -14.70
CA PRO A 202 20.38 -18.57 -14.99
C PRO A 202 19.81 -17.84 -13.77
N ILE A 203 19.79 -16.51 -13.87
CA ILE A 203 19.21 -15.60 -12.87
C ILE A 203 18.18 -14.66 -13.51
N VAL A 204 17.09 -14.41 -12.80
CA VAL A 204 16.02 -13.48 -13.19
C VAL A 204 15.96 -12.36 -12.16
N PHE A 205 16.12 -11.13 -12.63
CA PHE A 205 15.89 -9.92 -11.86
C PHE A 205 14.50 -9.39 -12.17
N ILE A 206 13.69 -9.12 -11.14
CA ILE A 206 12.39 -8.47 -11.28
C ILE A 206 12.51 -7.05 -10.74
N CYS A 207 12.25 -6.06 -11.59
CA CYS A 207 12.18 -4.66 -11.18
C CYS A 207 10.76 -4.12 -11.44
N SER A 208 10.12 -3.60 -10.41
CA SER A 208 8.82 -2.94 -10.56
C SER A 208 9.00 -1.45 -10.81
N GLU A 209 8.43 -0.97 -11.92
CA GLU A 209 8.41 0.44 -12.26
C GLU A 209 7.25 1.12 -11.54
N SER A 210 7.55 2.13 -10.73
CA SER A 210 6.56 3.06 -10.18
C SER A 210 6.53 4.33 -11.03
N HIS A 211 5.36 4.91 -11.25
CA HIS A 211 5.21 6.18 -12.00
C HIS A 211 5.87 7.41 -11.32
N THR A 212 6.44 7.24 -10.13
CA THR A 212 7.25 8.27 -9.47
C THR A 212 8.71 8.14 -9.92
N ASP A 213 9.16 9.07 -10.76
CA ASP A 213 10.47 9.09 -11.44
C ASP A 213 11.70 8.89 -10.55
N SER A 214 11.63 9.14 -9.23
CA SER A 214 12.83 9.18 -8.39
C SER A 214 13.33 7.82 -7.87
N LYS A 215 12.56 6.73 -8.03
CA LYS A 215 12.88 5.41 -7.43
C LYS A 215 12.86 4.26 -8.44
N ASN A 216 13.13 4.51 -9.72
CA ASN A 216 13.23 3.41 -10.68
C ASN A 216 14.58 2.67 -10.52
N THR A 217 14.65 1.77 -9.53
CA THR A 217 15.82 0.91 -9.25
C THR A 217 16.29 0.17 -10.51
N GLY A 218 15.35 -0.24 -11.37
CA GLY A 218 15.65 -0.93 -12.63
C GLY A 218 16.42 -0.05 -13.61
N ALA A 219 16.03 1.21 -13.79
CA ALA A 219 16.70 2.13 -14.70
C ALA A 219 18.08 2.59 -14.16
N ASN A 220 18.20 2.74 -12.84
CA ASN A 220 19.43 3.24 -12.22
C ASN A 220 20.53 2.18 -12.14
N LEU A 221 20.18 0.92 -11.85
CA LEU A 221 21.16 -0.17 -11.71
C LEU A 221 21.45 -0.88 -13.04
N PHE A 222 20.43 -1.12 -13.87
CA PHE A 222 20.59 -1.76 -15.16
C PHE A 222 20.69 -0.73 -16.28
N THR A 223 21.80 0.02 -16.29
CA THR A 223 22.09 0.98 -17.37
C THR A 223 22.21 0.27 -18.72
N PRO A 224 21.94 0.95 -19.86
CA PRO A 224 22.07 0.34 -21.18
C PRO A 224 23.45 -0.29 -21.41
N SER A 225 24.52 0.39 -20.99
CA SER A 225 25.90 -0.11 -21.09
C SER A 225 26.10 -1.42 -20.32
N LEU A 226 25.48 -1.55 -19.14
CA LEU A 226 25.58 -2.75 -18.32
C LEU A 226 24.78 -3.91 -18.92
N LYS A 227 23.61 -3.62 -19.51
CA LYS A 227 22.82 -4.63 -20.24
C LYS A 227 23.60 -5.20 -21.41
N ASP A 228 24.25 -4.36 -22.19
CA ASP A 228 25.05 -4.79 -23.34
C ASP A 228 26.30 -5.57 -22.89
N GLN A 229 27.00 -5.08 -21.86
CA GLN A 229 28.21 -5.71 -21.32
C GLN A 229 27.98 -7.15 -20.85
N PHE A 230 26.88 -7.40 -20.12
CA PHE A 230 26.57 -8.74 -19.59
C PHE A 230 25.60 -9.55 -20.45
N LYS A 231 25.21 -9.02 -21.62
CA LYS A 231 24.21 -9.61 -22.53
C LYS A 231 22.90 -9.93 -21.80
N ILE A 232 22.40 -8.97 -21.03
CA ILE A 232 21.17 -9.12 -20.25
C ILE A 232 19.97 -9.10 -21.20
N HIS A 233 19.19 -10.18 -21.21
CA HIS A 233 17.93 -10.18 -21.92
C HIS A 233 16.92 -9.33 -21.15
N HIS A 234 16.27 -8.35 -21.79
CA HIS A 234 15.33 -7.45 -21.12
C HIS A 234 13.93 -7.62 -21.70
N ILE A 235 12.98 -8.05 -20.86
CA ILE A 235 11.57 -8.18 -21.22
C ILE A 235 10.75 -7.21 -20.37
N THR A 236 10.00 -6.33 -21.04
CA THR A 236 9.06 -5.41 -20.39
C THR A 236 7.65 -5.98 -20.44
N LEU A 237 7.03 -6.12 -19.27
CA LEU A 237 5.64 -6.49 -19.05
C LEU A 237 4.76 -5.24 -18.97
N ASN A 238 3.68 -5.23 -19.72
CA ASN A 238 2.71 -4.13 -19.70
C ASN A 238 1.73 -4.29 -18.54
N SER A 239 1.00 -3.22 -18.22
CA SER A 239 -0.19 -3.32 -17.38
C SER A 239 -1.19 -4.30 -17.99
N ILE A 240 -1.98 -4.93 -17.12
CA ILE A 240 -2.91 -5.96 -17.53
C ILE A 240 -4.09 -5.30 -18.25
N SER A 241 -4.50 -5.88 -19.38
CA SER A 241 -5.62 -5.35 -20.15
C SER A 241 -6.92 -5.42 -19.35
N VAL A 242 -7.84 -4.50 -19.63
CA VAL A 242 -9.20 -4.49 -19.02
C VAL A 242 -9.89 -5.85 -19.18
N THR A 243 -9.72 -6.50 -20.34
CA THR A 243 -10.27 -7.83 -20.63
C THR A 243 -9.60 -8.93 -19.82
N GLY A 244 -8.27 -8.91 -19.70
CA GLY A 244 -7.51 -9.87 -18.87
C GLY A 244 -7.86 -9.73 -17.39
N LEU A 245 -7.99 -8.50 -16.90
CA LEU A 245 -8.38 -8.20 -15.53
C LEU A 245 -9.80 -8.70 -15.24
N ARG A 246 -10.76 -8.44 -16.14
CA ARG A 246 -12.13 -8.95 -16.02
C ARG A 246 -12.16 -10.48 -16.00
N SER A 247 -11.37 -11.15 -16.85
CA SER A 247 -11.26 -12.60 -16.86
C SER A 247 -10.75 -13.15 -15.52
N ALA A 248 -9.69 -12.54 -14.98
CA ALA A 248 -9.13 -12.91 -13.68
C ALA A 248 -10.13 -12.75 -12.54
N LEU A 249 -10.87 -11.63 -12.50
CA LEU A 249 -11.87 -11.40 -11.46
C LEU A 249 -13.08 -12.32 -11.59
N LYS A 250 -13.50 -12.68 -12.81
CA LYS A 250 -14.54 -13.69 -13.03
C LYS A 250 -14.13 -15.06 -12.48
N ARG A 251 -12.89 -15.48 -12.74
CA ARG A 251 -12.34 -16.71 -12.16
C ARG A 251 -12.35 -16.66 -10.62
N VAL A 252 -11.94 -15.54 -10.02
CA VAL A 252 -11.99 -15.35 -8.56
C VAL A 252 -13.43 -15.40 -8.04
N ALA A 253 -14.37 -14.76 -8.73
CA ALA A 253 -15.80 -14.80 -8.39
C ALA A 253 -16.38 -16.24 -8.45
N GLU A 254 -15.98 -17.04 -9.44
CA GLU A 254 -16.35 -18.45 -9.54
C GLU A 254 -15.79 -19.28 -8.38
N ILE A 255 -14.54 -19.04 -7.97
CA ILE A 255 -13.96 -19.69 -6.79
C ILE A 255 -14.73 -19.31 -5.52
N ILE A 256 -15.10 -18.03 -5.37
CA ILE A 256 -15.91 -17.53 -4.26
C ILE A 256 -17.28 -18.23 -4.25
N TYR A 257 -17.96 -18.27 -5.40
CA TYR A 257 -19.29 -18.88 -5.54
C TYR A 257 -19.27 -20.36 -5.18
N ASN A 258 -18.27 -21.11 -5.64
CA ASN A 258 -18.20 -22.55 -5.48
C ASN A 258 -17.70 -23.01 -4.10
N LYS A 259 -16.72 -22.31 -3.51
CA LYS A 259 -15.99 -22.82 -2.32
C LYS A 259 -16.15 -21.98 -1.06
N HIS A 260 -16.56 -20.71 -1.16
CA HIS A 260 -16.41 -19.75 -0.06
C HIS A 260 -17.66 -18.88 0.20
N THR A 261 -18.85 -19.38 -0.17
CA THR A 261 -20.13 -18.69 0.02
C THR A 261 -20.48 -18.43 1.49
N SER A 262 -19.85 -19.12 2.44
CA SER A 262 -20.05 -18.89 3.88
C SER A 262 -19.39 -17.61 4.39
N VAL A 263 -18.29 -17.19 3.76
CA VAL A 263 -17.47 -16.02 4.14
C VAL A 263 -17.76 -14.83 3.22
N TYR A 264 -18.10 -15.09 1.97
CA TYR A 264 -18.28 -14.08 0.94
C TYR A 264 -19.72 -14.01 0.41
N THR A 265 -20.08 -12.81 -0.04
CA THR A 265 -21.23 -12.50 -0.90
C THR A 265 -20.78 -12.63 -2.35
N VAL A 266 -21.64 -13.20 -3.19
CA VAL A 266 -21.33 -13.38 -4.62
C VAL A 266 -21.28 -12.00 -5.29
N PRO A 267 -20.17 -11.64 -5.97
CA PRO A 267 -20.05 -10.35 -6.63
C PRO A 267 -20.97 -10.26 -7.86
N SER A 268 -21.58 -9.09 -8.06
CA SER A 268 -22.34 -8.80 -9.28
C SER A 268 -21.40 -8.45 -10.45
N SER A 269 -21.88 -8.62 -11.70
CA SER A 269 -21.10 -8.24 -12.88
C SER A 269 -20.74 -6.75 -12.89
N GLU A 270 -21.65 -5.90 -12.40
CA GLU A 270 -21.43 -4.45 -12.30
C GLU A 270 -20.31 -4.13 -11.31
N MET A 271 -20.24 -4.82 -10.17
CA MET A 271 -19.17 -4.65 -9.19
C MET A 271 -17.81 -5.00 -9.79
N ILE A 272 -17.74 -6.10 -10.54
CA ILE A 272 -16.52 -6.53 -11.23
C ILE A 272 -16.07 -5.45 -12.22
N ASP A 273 -16.98 -4.92 -13.03
CA ASP A 273 -16.67 -3.87 -14.00
C ASP A 273 -16.18 -2.58 -13.33
N CYS A 274 -16.75 -2.22 -12.18
CA CYS A 274 -16.29 -1.09 -11.38
C CYS A 274 -14.86 -1.29 -10.88
N ILE A 275 -14.55 -2.46 -10.31
CA ILE A 275 -13.21 -2.77 -9.81
C ILE A 275 -12.20 -2.72 -10.95
N VAL A 276 -12.50 -3.35 -12.09
CA VAL A 276 -11.62 -3.34 -13.28
C VAL A 276 -11.24 -1.92 -13.68
N ASN A 277 -12.20 -1.00 -13.70
CA ASN A 277 -11.97 0.41 -14.05
C ASN A 277 -11.13 1.14 -13.00
N SER A 278 -11.30 0.81 -11.71
CA SER A 278 -10.55 1.45 -10.61
C SER A 278 -9.10 0.98 -10.48
N SER A 279 -8.81 -0.27 -10.83
CA SER A 279 -7.51 -0.91 -10.55
C SER A 279 -6.40 -0.51 -11.51
N ALA A 280 -6.71 0.19 -12.61
CA ALA A 280 -5.72 0.69 -13.58
C ALA A 280 -4.73 -0.38 -14.10
N GLY A 281 -5.19 -1.63 -14.24
CA GLY A 281 -4.38 -2.74 -14.74
C GLY A 281 -3.48 -3.43 -13.70
N ASP A 282 -3.66 -3.14 -12.41
CA ASP A 282 -3.06 -3.90 -11.30
C ASP A 282 -4.00 -5.04 -10.85
N VAL A 283 -3.62 -6.30 -11.11
CA VAL A 283 -4.42 -7.47 -10.71
C VAL A 283 -4.43 -7.67 -9.20
N ARG A 284 -3.32 -7.41 -8.50
CA ARG A 284 -3.23 -7.63 -7.05
C ARG A 284 -4.20 -6.68 -6.34
N SER A 285 -4.17 -5.40 -6.70
CA SER A 285 -5.12 -4.41 -6.17
C SER A 285 -6.56 -4.78 -6.52
N ALA A 286 -6.84 -5.21 -7.75
CA ALA A 286 -8.19 -5.62 -8.15
C ALA A 286 -8.72 -6.82 -7.34
N VAL A 287 -7.90 -7.85 -7.15
CA VAL A 287 -8.28 -9.05 -6.38
C VAL A 287 -8.49 -8.68 -4.91
N LEU A 288 -7.62 -7.87 -4.32
CA LEU A 288 -7.80 -7.37 -2.94
C LEU A 288 -9.09 -6.57 -2.78
N ASN A 289 -9.37 -5.65 -3.71
CA ASN A 289 -10.60 -4.86 -3.70
C ASN A 289 -11.85 -5.75 -3.83
N LEU A 290 -11.79 -6.79 -4.67
CA LEU A 290 -12.87 -7.76 -4.79
C LEU A 290 -13.07 -8.55 -3.49
N HIS A 291 -11.98 -8.96 -2.82
CA HIS A 291 -12.07 -9.63 -1.52
C HIS A 291 -12.76 -8.77 -0.47
N PHE A 292 -12.40 -7.49 -0.35
CA PHE A 292 -13.03 -6.58 0.60
C PHE A 292 -14.50 -6.32 0.25
N ALA A 293 -14.80 -6.11 -1.03
CA ALA A 293 -16.17 -5.90 -1.50
C ALA A 293 -17.11 -7.08 -1.21
N CYS A 294 -16.58 -8.30 -1.28
CA CYS A 294 -17.39 -9.50 -1.14
C CYS A 294 -17.51 -9.95 0.32
N LEU A 295 -16.78 -9.41 1.29
CA LEU A 295 -16.74 -9.98 2.64
C LEU A 295 -18.07 -9.82 3.38
N ARG A 296 -18.68 -10.93 3.86
CA ARG A 296 -19.96 -10.87 4.59
C ARG A 296 -19.79 -10.08 5.89
N GLY A 297 -20.66 -9.10 6.10
CA GLY A 297 -20.58 -8.18 7.25
C GLY A 297 -19.99 -6.82 6.92
N SER A 298 -19.52 -6.58 5.68
CA SER A 298 -19.22 -5.23 5.20
C SER A 298 -20.53 -4.43 5.07
N GLN A 299 -20.96 -3.77 6.15
CA GLN A 299 -22.06 -2.79 6.16
C GLN A 299 -21.64 -1.44 5.55
N GLN A 300 -20.59 -1.41 4.72
CA GLN A 300 -20.31 -0.22 3.91
C GLN A 300 -21.29 -0.24 2.75
N SER A 301 -22.39 0.49 2.93
CA SER A 301 -22.99 1.24 1.83
C SER A 301 -21.84 1.82 1.01
N MET A 302 -21.58 1.23 -0.15
CA MET A 302 -20.61 1.80 -1.06
C MET A 302 -21.15 3.17 -1.44
N GLU A 303 -20.55 4.23 -0.91
CA GLU A 303 -20.98 5.59 -1.15
C GLU A 303 -20.74 5.91 -2.63
N THR A 304 -21.75 5.60 -3.44
CA THR A 304 -21.91 6.10 -4.79
C THR A 304 -22.17 7.59 -4.70
N SER A 305 -21.11 8.39 -4.60
CA SER A 305 -21.21 9.79 -4.97
C SER A 305 -21.42 9.85 -6.48
N ILE A 306 -22.68 10.03 -6.87
CA ILE A 306 -23.09 10.32 -8.23
C ILE A 306 -22.44 11.67 -8.60
N VAL A 307 -21.30 11.64 -9.26
CA VAL A 307 -20.76 12.85 -9.90
C VAL A 307 -21.64 13.12 -11.12
N MET A 308 -22.54 14.09 -11.00
CA MET A 308 -23.26 14.62 -12.16
C MET A 308 -22.24 15.31 -13.07
N GLU A 309 -21.96 14.72 -14.24
CA GLU A 309 -21.22 15.43 -15.28
C GLU A 309 -22.01 16.68 -15.68
N LYS A 310 -21.33 17.82 -15.64
CA LYS A 310 -21.85 19.10 -16.13
C LYS A 310 -22.18 18.92 -17.62
N GLU A 311 -23.44 19.13 -17.98
CA GLU A 311 -23.94 19.02 -19.34
C GLU A 311 -23.10 19.87 -20.32
N THR A 312 -22.31 19.23 -21.19
CA THR A 312 -21.81 19.87 -22.40
C THR A 312 -22.86 19.73 -23.49
N LYS A 313 -23.46 20.87 -23.87
CA LYS A 313 -24.42 20.96 -24.97
C LYS A 313 -23.74 20.60 -26.29
N THR A 314 -24.02 19.42 -26.83
CA THR A 314 -23.86 19.15 -28.26
C THR A 314 -25.22 19.24 -28.96
N LYS A 315 -25.25 19.96 -30.08
CA LYS A 315 -26.42 20.16 -30.93
C LYS A 315 -26.80 18.86 -31.63
N SER A 316 -27.81 18.15 -31.13
CA SER A 316 -28.83 17.45 -31.95
C SER A 316 -29.75 16.62 -31.05
N ASN A 317 -31.03 16.63 -31.39
CA ASN A 317 -32.14 16.10 -30.60
C ASN A 317 -32.07 14.57 -30.41
N LYS A 318 -31.73 14.13 -29.19
CA LYS A 318 -32.44 13.06 -28.43
C LYS A 318 -31.83 12.94 -27.04
N ARG A 319 -32.53 13.46 -26.02
CA ARG A 319 -32.17 13.29 -24.61
C ARG A 319 -32.34 11.84 -24.20
N LYS A 320 -31.25 11.07 -24.21
CA LYS A 320 -31.16 9.78 -23.49
C LYS A 320 -30.33 10.03 -22.23
N LYS A 321 -30.97 10.08 -21.07
CA LYS A 321 -30.27 10.05 -19.77
C LYS A 321 -29.61 8.68 -19.65
N GLN A 322 -28.35 8.55 -20.02
CA GLN A 322 -27.50 7.48 -19.50
C GLN A 322 -26.85 8.02 -18.24
N ALA A 323 -27.41 7.65 -17.09
CA ALA A 323 -26.68 7.71 -15.84
C ALA A 323 -25.58 6.65 -15.91
N SER A 324 -24.35 7.03 -16.23
CA SER A 324 -23.20 6.19 -15.91
C SER A 324 -22.88 6.42 -14.43
N SER A 325 -23.21 5.44 -13.60
CA SER A 325 -22.79 5.42 -12.21
C SER A 325 -21.26 5.25 -12.18
N LYS A 326 -20.51 6.36 -12.13
CA LYS A 326 -19.10 6.33 -11.73
C LYS A 326 -19.08 5.94 -10.25
N PHE A 327 -18.96 4.64 -9.98
CA PHE A 327 -18.68 4.14 -8.64
C PHE A 327 -17.29 4.62 -8.22
N THR A 328 -17.21 5.20 -7.03
CA THR A 328 -15.98 5.58 -6.36
C THR A 328 -15.18 4.31 -6.03
N SER A 329 -13.87 4.39 -6.26
CA SER A 329 -12.94 3.29 -6.15
C SER A 329 -12.90 2.73 -4.73
N LEU A 330 -13.28 1.46 -4.55
CA LEU A 330 -12.88 0.71 -3.37
C LEU A 330 -11.34 0.66 -3.33
N GLY A 331 -10.73 1.12 -2.25
CA GLY A 331 -9.31 0.89 -1.94
C GLY A 331 -8.28 1.77 -2.66
N LYS A 332 -8.68 2.59 -3.63
CA LYS A 332 -7.92 3.81 -3.95
C LYS A 332 -8.72 4.93 -3.33
N ASP A 333 -8.25 5.45 -2.19
CA ASP A 333 -8.60 6.80 -1.82
C ASP A 333 -8.46 7.62 -3.11
N GLN A 334 -9.51 8.33 -3.54
CA GLN A 334 -9.26 9.48 -4.39
C GLN A 334 -8.52 10.45 -3.48
N THR A 335 -7.23 10.20 -3.27
CA THR A 335 -6.32 11.19 -2.72
C THR A 335 -6.53 12.36 -3.63
N VAL A 336 -7.18 13.40 -3.12
CA VAL A 336 -7.30 14.65 -3.84
C VAL A 336 -5.88 14.97 -4.28
N SER A 337 -5.66 15.15 -5.59
CA SER A 337 -4.30 15.45 -6.06
C SER A 337 -3.75 16.59 -5.22
N ILE A 338 -2.47 16.53 -4.84
CA ILE A 338 -1.82 17.55 -4.00
C ILE A 338 -2.18 18.96 -4.50
N LEU A 339 -2.25 19.16 -5.82
CA LEU A 339 -2.65 20.44 -6.44
C LEU A 339 -4.08 20.87 -6.09
N HIS A 340 -5.03 19.94 -6.13
CA HIS A 340 -6.42 20.19 -5.73
C HIS A 340 -6.53 20.41 -4.22
N GLY A 341 -5.77 19.69 -3.41
CA GLY A 341 -5.75 19.84 -1.96
C GLY A 341 -5.23 21.23 -1.57
N VAL A 342 -4.09 21.63 -2.14
CA VAL A 342 -3.51 22.98 -1.96
C VAL A 342 -4.51 24.06 -2.37
N GLY A 343 -5.21 23.87 -3.50
CA GLY A 343 -6.26 24.79 -3.94
C GLY A 343 -7.43 24.91 -2.95
N ARG A 344 -7.84 23.81 -2.30
CA ARG A 344 -8.89 23.82 -1.27
C ARG A 344 -8.45 24.55 0.00
N VAL A 345 -7.17 24.44 0.38
CA VAL A 345 -6.60 25.11 1.56
C VAL A 345 -6.39 26.60 1.31
N LEU A 346 -5.81 26.97 0.16
CA LEU A 346 -5.45 28.34 -0.16
C LEU A 346 -6.64 29.19 -0.63
N ASN A 347 -7.72 28.56 -1.12
CA ASN A 347 -8.94 29.24 -1.52
C ASN A 347 -10.17 28.66 -0.79
N PRO A 348 -10.27 28.86 0.54
CA PRO A 348 -11.36 28.34 1.33
C PRO A 348 -12.68 29.03 0.93
N LYS A 349 -13.66 28.26 0.47
CA LYS A 349 -15.02 28.78 0.20
C LYS A 349 -15.88 28.61 1.44
N MET A 350 -16.58 29.66 1.83
CA MET A 350 -17.56 29.64 2.92
C MET A 350 -18.96 29.37 2.34
N VAL A 351 -19.71 28.46 2.95
CA VAL A 351 -21.11 28.16 2.65
C VAL A 351 -21.95 28.48 3.88
N LEU A 352 -23.14 29.03 3.68
CA LEU A 352 -24.09 29.25 4.77
C LEU A 352 -24.80 27.93 5.06
N ASP A 353 -24.71 27.48 6.30
CA ASP A 353 -25.44 26.31 6.81
C ASP A 353 -26.93 26.63 6.96
N ASP A 354 -27.79 25.61 7.07
CA ASP A 354 -29.26 25.75 7.20
C ASP A 354 -29.67 26.60 8.42
N ASN A 355 -28.76 26.73 9.39
CA ASN A 355 -28.91 27.54 10.60
C ASN A 355 -28.31 28.97 10.47
N GLY A 356 -27.94 29.41 9.27
CA GLY A 356 -27.37 30.74 9.00
C GLY A 356 -25.92 30.94 9.48
N LYS A 357 -25.21 29.87 9.84
CA LYS A 357 -23.80 29.93 10.26
C LYS A 357 -22.88 29.70 9.06
N SER A 358 -21.85 30.53 8.91
CA SER A 358 -20.82 30.33 7.88
C SER A 358 -19.94 29.13 8.22
N LYS A 359 -19.95 28.10 7.38
CA LYS A 359 -19.11 26.91 7.48
C LYS A 359 -18.18 26.82 6.26
N LEU A 360 -16.99 26.25 6.43
CA LEU A 360 -16.11 25.94 5.31
C LEU A 360 -16.75 24.86 4.41
N SER A 361 -16.70 25.07 3.09
CA SER A 361 -17.18 24.14 2.07
C SER A 361 -16.52 22.76 2.13
N HIS A 362 -15.25 22.73 2.54
CA HIS A 362 -14.49 21.52 2.79
C HIS A 362 -14.02 21.55 4.24
N SER A 363 -14.21 20.46 4.97
CA SER A 363 -13.72 20.38 6.34
C SER A 363 -12.18 20.22 6.34
N PRO A 364 -11.46 20.89 7.26
CA PRO A 364 -10.03 20.65 7.43
C PRO A 364 -9.71 19.18 7.71
N GLU A 365 -10.57 18.49 8.47
CA GLU A 365 -10.43 17.07 8.83
C GLU A 365 -10.37 16.17 7.58
N GLU A 366 -11.29 16.32 6.62
CA GLU A 366 -11.28 15.55 5.37
C GLU A 366 -10.00 15.75 4.55
N ILE A 367 -9.44 16.97 4.56
CA ILE A 367 -8.20 17.28 3.84
C ILE A 367 -7.03 16.61 4.55
N ILE A 368 -6.99 16.65 5.88
CA ILE A 368 -5.92 16.08 6.68
C ILE A 368 -5.86 14.56 6.51
N GLU A 369 -7.01 13.87 6.57
CA GLU A 369 -7.08 12.42 6.35
C GLU A 369 -6.45 12.00 5.01
N GLN A 370 -6.62 12.81 3.96
CA GLN A 370 -6.09 12.52 2.63
C GLN A 370 -4.57 12.72 2.51
N PHE A 371 -3.97 13.60 3.32
CA PHE A 371 -2.55 13.97 3.21
C PHE A 371 -1.70 13.55 4.41
N VAL A 372 -2.28 12.90 5.42
CA VAL A 372 -1.57 12.38 6.61
C VAL A 372 -0.45 11.39 6.26
N SER A 373 -0.53 10.75 5.09
CA SER A 373 0.51 9.83 4.60
C SER A 373 1.78 10.56 4.13
N GLN A 374 1.67 11.83 3.71
CA GLN A 374 2.78 12.64 3.20
C GLN A 374 2.67 14.11 3.64
N PRO A 375 2.67 14.39 4.96
CA PRO A 375 2.36 15.71 5.50
C PRO A 375 3.41 16.75 5.07
N ASN A 376 4.69 16.39 5.13
CA ASN A 376 5.80 17.25 4.69
C ASN A 376 5.70 17.67 3.23
N SER A 377 5.32 16.75 2.34
CA SER A 377 5.18 17.09 0.93
C SER A 377 4.05 18.11 0.74
N PHE A 378 2.91 17.86 1.36
CA PHE A 378 1.74 18.72 1.23
C PHE A 378 1.96 20.12 1.80
N VAL A 379 2.54 20.23 3.01
CA VAL A 379 2.83 21.53 3.64
C VAL A 379 3.87 22.33 2.84
N ASN A 380 4.89 21.67 2.28
CA ASN A 380 5.84 22.35 1.38
C ASN A 380 5.17 22.93 0.14
N PHE A 381 4.21 22.22 -0.46
CA PHE A 381 3.42 22.77 -1.56
C PHE A 381 2.57 23.96 -1.14
N ILE A 382 2.02 23.96 0.07
CA ILE A 382 1.30 25.11 0.62
C ILE A 382 2.26 26.30 0.82
N GLN A 383 3.42 26.07 1.44
CA GLN A 383 4.41 27.11 1.73
C GLN A 383 4.98 27.80 0.49
N GLU A 384 5.19 27.06 -0.60
CA GLU A 384 5.68 27.66 -1.85
C GLU A 384 4.60 28.56 -2.49
N ASN A 385 3.32 28.27 -2.24
CA ASN A 385 2.21 28.84 -3.01
C ASN A 385 1.28 29.76 -2.20
N TYR A 386 1.46 29.95 -0.89
CA TYR A 386 0.48 30.71 -0.11
C TYR A 386 0.49 32.21 -0.46
N LEU A 387 1.65 32.85 -0.66
CA LEU A 387 1.77 34.31 -0.81
C LEU A 387 0.81 34.94 -1.86
N PRO A 388 0.68 34.41 -3.09
CA PRO A 388 -0.20 34.98 -4.11
C PRO A 388 -1.70 34.91 -3.78
N HIS A 389 -2.09 34.10 -2.78
CA HIS A 389 -3.48 33.86 -2.42
C HIS A 389 -3.99 34.73 -1.27
N PHE A 390 -3.10 35.47 -0.61
CA PHE A 390 -3.45 36.36 0.50
C PHE A 390 -3.51 37.82 0.03
N ALA A 391 -4.65 38.48 0.28
CA ALA A 391 -4.85 39.87 -0.11
C ALA A 391 -4.32 40.88 0.91
N CYS A 392 -4.12 40.47 2.17
CA CYS A 392 -3.81 41.35 3.30
C CYS A 392 -2.48 40.96 3.97
N PRO A 393 -1.52 41.89 4.16
CA PRO A 393 -0.23 41.60 4.79
C PRO A 393 -0.35 40.98 6.19
N TYR A 394 -1.31 41.41 7.01
CA TYR A 394 -1.54 40.85 8.35
C TYR A 394 -2.02 39.38 8.32
N GLN A 395 -2.82 39.01 7.30
CA GLN A 395 -3.22 37.63 7.11
C GLN A 395 -2.04 36.77 6.62
N THR A 396 -1.17 37.36 5.79
CA THR A 396 0.07 36.72 5.33
C THR A 396 1.05 36.48 6.47
N GLU A 397 1.27 37.47 7.35
CA GLU A 397 2.09 37.33 8.56
C GLU A 397 1.58 36.17 9.43
N ARG A 398 0.27 36.13 9.67
CA ARG A 398 -0.34 35.04 10.44
C ARG A 398 -0.17 33.69 9.77
N ALA A 399 -0.33 33.60 8.44
CA ALA A 399 -0.08 32.39 7.69
C ALA A 399 1.38 31.94 7.77
N ALA A 400 2.34 32.87 7.72
CA ALA A 400 3.75 32.57 7.86
C ALA A 400 4.09 32.02 9.26
N SER A 401 3.54 32.62 10.33
CA SER A 401 3.68 32.11 11.69
C SER A 401 3.14 30.68 11.82
N ILE A 402 1.93 30.43 11.29
CA ILE A 402 1.30 29.10 11.32
C ILE A 402 2.13 28.07 10.57
N LEU A 403 2.69 28.43 9.40
CA LEU A 403 3.57 27.53 8.64
C LEU A 403 4.86 27.22 9.39
N SER A 404 5.42 28.20 10.10
CA SER A 404 6.60 28.00 10.94
C SER A 404 6.32 27.05 12.11
N ASP A 405 5.18 27.22 12.79
CA ASP A 405 4.77 26.34 13.88
C ASP A 405 4.51 24.91 13.36
N ALA A 406 3.85 24.79 12.21
CA ALA A 406 3.61 23.52 11.55
C ALA A 406 4.91 22.82 11.15
N ASP A 407 5.87 23.53 10.56
CA ASP A 407 7.18 22.98 10.17
C ASP A 407 7.96 22.47 11.40
N PHE A 408 7.94 23.22 12.50
CA PHE A 408 8.54 22.78 13.77
C PHE A 408 7.93 21.48 14.28
N MET A 409 6.60 21.35 14.22
CA MET A 409 5.92 20.11 14.62
C MET A 409 6.22 18.95 13.65
N LEU A 410 6.32 19.23 12.36
CA LEU A 410 6.61 18.23 11.33
C LEU A 410 8.06 17.73 11.36
N ALA A 411 8.98 18.52 11.90
CA ALA A 411 10.38 18.12 12.10
C ALA A 411 10.52 16.97 13.12
N GLU A 412 9.60 16.87 14.08
CA GLU A 412 9.59 15.80 15.09
C GLU A 412 8.93 14.53 14.56
N TRP A 413 9.69 13.76 13.77
CA TRP A 413 9.21 12.53 13.11
C TRP A 413 9.06 11.33 14.05
N ARG A 414 9.63 11.39 15.27
CA ARG A 414 9.59 10.27 16.23
C ARG A 414 8.19 10.08 16.82
N GLU A 415 7.44 11.17 16.95
CA GLU A 415 6.10 11.17 17.53
C GLU A 415 5.04 11.32 16.43
N LYS A 416 4.26 10.28 16.20
CA LYS A 416 3.22 10.27 15.15
C LYS A 416 2.20 11.40 15.32
N MET A 417 1.88 11.75 16.56
CA MET A 417 0.94 12.82 16.89
C MET A 417 1.43 14.18 16.36
N CYS A 418 2.72 14.46 16.44
CA CYS A 418 3.31 15.72 15.97
C CYS A 418 3.11 15.91 14.46
N LEU A 419 3.19 14.82 13.67
CA LEU A 419 2.94 14.87 12.23
C LEU A 419 1.49 15.23 11.89
N GLU A 420 0.54 14.64 12.60
CA GLU A 420 -0.89 14.88 12.39
C GLU A 420 -1.29 16.30 12.84
N TYR A 421 -0.82 16.73 14.01
CA TYR A 421 -1.10 18.08 14.51
C TYR A 421 -0.38 19.16 13.71
N GLY A 422 0.84 18.93 13.22
CA GLY A 422 1.54 19.87 12.34
C GLY A 422 0.79 20.07 11.02
N LEU A 423 0.30 18.97 10.43
CA LEU A 423 -0.56 19.03 9.24
C LEU A 423 -1.89 19.75 9.55
N TYR A 424 -2.50 19.47 10.71
CA TYR A 424 -3.72 20.14 11.15
C TYR A 424 -3.52 21.65 11.29
N ALA A 425 -2.45 22.06 11.96
CA ALA A 425 -2.10 23.45 12.18
C ALA A 425 -1.93 24.19 10.84
N ALA A 426 -1.21 23.60 9.88
CA ALA A 426 -1.07 24.16 8.54
C ALA A 426 -2.43 24.27 7.81
N VAL A 427 -3.18 23.17 7.71
CA VAL A 427 -4.43 23.13 6.94
C VAL A 427 -5.51 24.03 7.55
N ALA A 428 -5.87 23.79 8.80
CA ALA A 428 -6.93 24.56 9.46
C ALA A 428 -6.49 26.02 9.68
N GLY A 429 -5.24 26.23 10.05
CA GLY A 429 -4.70 27.57 10.30
C GLY A 429 -4.70 28.45 9.06
N LEU A 430 -4.28 27.95 7.89
CA LEU A 430 -4.32 28.73 6.66
C LEU A 430 -5.74 28.97 6.16
N MET A 431 -6.62 27.98 6.25
CA MET A 431 -8.03 28.15 5.86
C MET A 431 -8.73 29.22 6.72
N LEU A 432 -8.37 29.33 8.00
CA LEU A 432 -8.91 30.34 8.91
C LEU A 432 -8.23 31.71 8.77
N ALA A 433 -6.94 31.74 8.41
CA ALA A 433 -6.19 32.98 8.18
C ALA A 433 -6.64 33.67 6.89
N ASN A 434 -6.91 32.91 5.82
CA ASN A 434 -7.31 33.45 4.53
C ASN A 434 -8.82 33.70 4.43
N ARG A 435 -9.30 34.77 5.10
CA ARG A 435 -10.73 35.14 5.11
C ARG A 435 -11.20 35.79 3.82
N THR A 436 -10.28 36.34 3.04
CA THR A 436 -10.54 37.05 1.77
C THR A 436 -9.55 36.56 0.73
N PRO A 437 -9.71 35.31 0.25
CA PRO A 437 -8.80 34.75 -0.74
C PRO A 437 -8.83 35.54 -2.03
N VAL A 438 -7.65 35.76 -2.61
CA VAL A 438 -7.53 36.41 -3.92
C VAL A 438 -8.22 35.53 -4.97
N SER A 439 -9.19 36.10 -5.68
CA SER A 439 -10.00 35.37 -6.67
C SER A 439 -9.29 35.15 -8.01
N ALA A 440 -8.06 35.65 -8.17
CA ALA A 440 -7.27 35.49 -9.38
C ALA A 440 -6.81 34.04 -9.56
N TRP A 441 -6.76 33.58 -10.81
CA TRP A 441 -6.21 32.27 -11.11
C TRP A 441 -4.69 32.29 -10.93
N ASN A 442 -4.19 31.56 -9.94
CA ASN A 442 -2.77 31.39 -9.66
C ASN A 442 -2.38 29.92 -9.88
N PRO A 443 -1.43 29.62 -10.77
CA PRO A 443 -0.96 28.26 -10.96
C PRO A 443 -0.10 27.80 -9.77
N VAL A 444 -0.37 26.59 -9.28
CA VAL A 444 0.41 25.97 -8.20
C VAL A 444 1.78 25.56 -8.74
N ARG A 445 2.85 26.07 -8.11
CA ARG A 445 4.25 25.79 -8.40
C ARG A 445 4.79 24.68 -7.51
N ARG A 446 5.80 23.97 -8.00
CA ARG A 446 6.49 22.92 -7.24
C ARG A 446 7.44 23.57 -6.21
N PRO A 447 7.55 23.03 -4.99
CA PRO A 447 8.49 23.52 -3.98
C PRO A 447 9.93 23.51 -4.47
N THR A 448 10.60 24.65 -4.33
CA THR A 448 12.00 24.85 -4.75
C THR A 448 13.01 24.22 -3.79
N TYR A 449 12.69 24.10 -2.51
CA TYR A 449 13.58 23.59 -1.44
C TYR A 449 13.33 22.12 -1.04
N SER A 450 13.06 21.24 -2.01
CA SER A 450 12.84 19.80 -1.73
C SER A 450 14.11 18.96 -1.50
N LYS A 451 15.29 19.59 -1.41
CA LYS A 451 16.53 18.92 -1.01
C LYS A 451 16.77 19.15 0.46
N ILE A 452 16.50 18.15 1.28
CA ILE A 452 17.09 18.02 2.60
C ILE A 452 18.60 17.97 2.37
N GLN A 453 19.30 19.08 2.60
CA GLN A 453 20.74 19.04 2.81
C GLN A 453 20.92 18.42 4.20
N TYR A 454 21.23 17.14 4.23
CA TYR A 454 21.82 16.56 5.42
C TYR A 454 23.15 17.29 5.68
N PRO A 455 23.45 17.65 6.93
CA PRO A 455 24.80 18.10 7.30
C PRO A 455 25.85 17.04 6.99
#